data_AF-A0A0R3RC57-F1
#
_entry.id   AF-A0A0R3RC57-F1
#
_cell.length_a   1.000
_cell.length_b   1.000
_cell.length_c   1.000
_cell.angle_alpha   90.00
_cell.angle_beta   90.00
_cell.angle_gamma   90.00
#
_symmetry.space_group_name_H-M   'P 1'
#
loop_
_entity.id
_entity.type
_entity.pdbx_description
1 polymer ?
#
loop_
_entity_poly.entity_id
_entity_poly.type
_entity_poly.pdbx_seq_one_letter_code
_entity_poly.pdbx_strand_id
1 'polypeptide(L)'
;LTFRQGNVCIDSLGRHTALSSVGIYRCHGTGGNQEWVLNDKFGVLKSPYSNLCITDDEKGTLILHYCNMTRGRWILDETNGRLLKNNQCTALLLSSSGDRDNVLVLMPCDVTDERQRWIFEKPPAF
;
A
#
# COMPACT_ATOMS: atom_id res chain seq x y z
N LEU A 1 8.19 6.29 -3.77
CA LEU A 1 6.96 5.97 -4.55
C LEU A 1 5.76 6.38 -3.73
N THR A 2 4.72 6.84 -4.40
CA THR A 2 3.41 7.11 -3.82
C THR A 2 2.38 6.30 -4.61
N PHE A 3 1.48 5.62 -3.92
CA PHE A 3 0.40 4.83 -4.52
C PHE A 3 -0.90 5.61 -4.41
N ARG A 4 -1.35 6.23 -5.50
CA ARG A 4 -2.51 7.12 -5.52
C ARG A 4 -3.72 6.48 -6.19
N GLN A 5 -4.90 6.71 -5.63
CA GLN A 5 -6.18 6.40 -6.25
C GLN A 5 -7.10 7.61 -6.07
N GLY A 6 -7.45 8.29 -7.17
CA GLY A 6 -8.17 9.56 -7.10
C GLY A 6 -7.38 10.62 -6.31
N ASN A 7 -7.94 11.10 -5.19
CA ASN A 7 -7.33 12.09 -4.29
C ASN A 7 -6.74 11.48 -3.01
N VAL A 8 -6.71 10.15 -2.89
CA VAL A 8 -6.17 9.44 -1.72
C VAL A 8 -4.95 8.61 -2.06
N CYS A 9 -4.05 8.47 -1.09
CA CYS A 9 -2.77 7.80 -1.20
C CYS A 9 -2.66 6.72 -0.12
N ILE A 10 -1.98 5.60 -0.43
CA ILE A 10 -1.60 4.62 0.60
C ILE A 10 -0.70 5.31 1.62
N ASP A 11 -1.13 5.27 2.87
CA ASP A 11 -0.58 6.08 3.94
C ASP A 11 -0.35 5.20 5.18
N SER A 12 0.82 5.34 5.81
CA SER A 12 1.13 4.65 7.06
C SER A 12 0.33 5.17 8.26
N LEU A 13 -0.53 6.17 8.06
CA LEU A 13 -1.32 6.92 9.04
C LEU A 13 -0.49 7.47 10.19
N GLY A 14 0.77 7.81 9.91
CA GLY A 14 1.74 8.22 10.92
C GLY A 14 2.09 7.12 11.93
N ARG A 15 1.77 5.85 11.64
CA ARG A 15 2.08 4.71 12.52
C ARG A 15 3.55 4.32 12.41
N HIS A 16 4.14 4.00 13.56
CA HIS A 16 5.54 3.59 13.70
C HIS A 16 5.74 2.25 14.40
N THR A 17 4.64 1.56 14.71
CA THR A 17 4.66 0.29 15.43
C THR A 17 4.32 -0.86 14.49
N ALA A 18 5.01 -2.00 14.64
CA ALA A 18 4.66 -3.21 13.92
C ALA A 18 3.21 -3.65 14.26
N LEU A 19 2.59 -4.38 13.34
CA LEU A 19 1.19 -4.81 13.38
C LEU A 19 0.15 -3.68 13.30
N SER A 20 0.57 -2.44 13.03
CA SER A 20 -0.37 -1.34 12.78
C SER A 20 -0.98 -1.45 11.38
N SER A 21 -2.23 -1.03 11.22
CA SER A 21 -2.88 -0.94 9.92
C SER A 21 -2.18 0.06 8.99
N VAL A 22 -2.09 -0.27 7.70
CA VAL A 22 -1.85 0.70 6.63
C VAL A 22 -3.22 1.12 6.09
N GLY A 23 -3.39 2.41 5.83
CA GLY A 23 -4.67 2.94 5.36
C GLY A 23 -4.50 3.85 4.16
N ILE A 24 -5.48 4.72 3.97
CA ILE A 24 -5.43 5.78 2.97
C ILE A 24 -5.66 7.13 3.62
N TYR A 25 -5.03 8.16 3.07
CA TYR A 25 -5.29 9.56 3.44
C TYR A 25 -5.24 10.45 2.20
N ARG A 26 -5.72 11.69 2.30
CA ARG A 26 -5.64 12.63 1.17
C ARG A 26 -4.18 12.83 0.77
N CYS A 27 -3.90 12.70 -0.53
CA CYS A 27 -2.57 12.93 -1.05
C CYS A 27 -2.14 14.39 -0.81
N HIS A 28 -0.98 14.60 -0.20
CA HIS A 28 -0.45 15.95 0.08
C HIS A 28 0.88 16.24 -0.62
N GLY A 29 1.51 15.25 -1.27
CA GLY A 29 2.66 15.47 -2.15
C GLY A 29 3.98 15.82 -1.44
N THR A 30 4.06 15.68 -0.12
CA THR A 30 5.26 16.01 0.67
C THR A 30 6.06 14.77 1.12
N GLY A 31 5.72 13.58 0.62
CA GLY A 31 6.36 12.32 1.01
C GLY A 31 5.99 11.88 2.43
N GLY A 32 6.97 11.42 3.22
CA GLY A 32 6.78 11.03 4.62
C GLY A 32 6.02 9.71 4.77
N ASN A 33 4.87 9.74 5.44
CA ASN A 33 3.99 8.60 5.64
C ASN A 33 3.26 8.12 4.36
N GLN A 34 3.27 8.93 3.29
CA GLN A 34 2.73 8.57 1.97
C GLN A 34 3.81 8.06 1.00
N GLU A 35 5.05 7.97 1.47
CA GLU A 35 6.18 7.51 0.67
C GLU A 35 6.53 6.06 0.99
N TRP A 36 6.83 5.31 -0.07
CA TRP A 36 7.22 3.92 -0.03
C TRP A 36 8.42 3.67 -0.96
N VAL A 37 9.37 2.88 -0.49
CA VAL A 37 10.55 2.48 -1.25
C VAL A 37 10.43 1.00 -1.55
N LEU A 38 10.28 0.67 -2.84
CA LEU A 38 10.33 -0.71 -3.30
C LEU A 38 11.78 -1.14 -3.41
N ASN A 39 12.12 -2.25 -2.75
CA ASN A 39 13.34 -2.97 -3.05
C ASN A 39 13.03 -4.08 -4.06
N ASP A 40 13.36 -3.87 -5.33
CA ASP A 40 13.01 -4.82 -6.42
C ASP A 40 13.66 -6.20 -6.23
N LYS A 41 14.86 -6.24 -5.65
CA LYS A 41 15.58 -7.50 -5.38
C LYS A 41 14.84 -8.38 -4.39
N PHE A 42 14.31 -7.79 -3.32
CA PHE A 42 13.60 -8.53 -2.26
C PHE A 42 12.08 -8.49 -2.39
N GLY A 43 11.53 -7.61 -3.23
CA GLY A 43 10.09 -7.40 -3.36
C GLY A 43 9.44 -6.85 -2.10
N VAL A 44 10.10 -5.92 -1.40
CA VAL A 44 9.60 -5.37 -0.12
C VAL A 44 9.36 -3.87 -0.27
N LEU A 45 8.19 -3.40 0.19
CA LEU A 45 7.82 -1.99 0.24
C LEU A 45 8.08 -1.41 1.62
N LYS A 46 9.14 -0.61 1.76
CA LYS A 46 9.56 0.00 3.02
C LYS A 46 9.05 1.44 3.12
N SER A 47 8.52 1.80 4.27
CA SER A 47 8.31 3.19 4.66
C SER A 47 9.66 3.81 5.08
N PRO A 48 10.15 4.86 4.40
CA PRO A 48 11.35 5.57 4.85
C PRO A 48 11.11 6.32 6.17
N TYR A 49 9.84 6.63 6.49
CA TYR A 49 9.43 7.34 7.70
C TYR A 49 9.50 6.48 8.98
N SER A 50 9.07 5.22 8.93
CA SER A 50 9.04 4.34 10.11
C SER A 50 10.07 3.20 10.10
N ASN A 51 10.74 2.98 8.96
CA ASN A 51 11.56 1.79 8.68
C ASN A 51 10.81 0.45 8.70
N LEU A 52 9.47 0.47 8.81
CA LEU A 52 8.63 -0.71 8.66
C LEU A 52 8.26 -0.92 7.19
N CYS A 53 7.77 -2.11 6.87
CA CYS A 53 7.37 -2.51 5.54
C CYS A 53 5.90 -2.89 5.48
N ILE A 54 5.27 -2.67 4.32
CA ILE A 54 3.92 -3.15 4.06
C ILE A 54 3.96 -4.67 3.94
N THR A 55 3.10 -5.35 4.67
CA THR A 55 2.76 -6.76 4.50
C THR A 55 1.24 -6.95 4.68
N ASP A 56 0.76 -8.17 4.54
CA ASP A 56 -0.61 -8.57 4.86
C ASP A 56 -0.66 -9.36 6.17
N ASP A 57 -1.80 -9.27 6.86
CA ASP A 57 -2.18 -10.15 7.97
C ASP A 57 -2.85 -11.45 7.47
N GLU A 58 -3.30 -12.32 8.39
CA GLU A 58 -3.97 -13.58 8.04
C GLU A 58 -5.27 -13.41 7.25
N LYS A 59 -5.86 -12.21 7.26
CA LYS A 59 -7.08 -11.86 6.53
C LYS A 59 -6.77 -11.16 5.19
N GLY A 60 -5.51 -10.98 4.85
CA GLY A 60 -5.09 -10.25 3.66
C GLY A 60 -5.14 -8.72 3.82
N THR A 61 -5.37 -8.19 5.01
CA THR A 61 -5.40 -6.73 5.26
C THR A 61 -3.98 -6.20 5.36
N LEU A 62 -3.71 -5.05 4.71
CA LEU A 62 -2.39 -4.46 4.69
C LEU A 62 -2.04 -3.83 6.05
N ILE A 63 -0.89 -4.21 6.58
CA ILE A 63 -0.34 -3.77 7.85
C ILE A 63 1.14 -3.40 7.70
N LEU A 64 1.67 -2.65 8.67
CA LEU A 64 3.09 -2.42 8.83
C LEU A 64 3.72 -3.53 9.65
N HIS A 65 4.86 -4.04 9.22
CA HIS A 65 5.66 -4.97 10.02
C HIS A 65 7.15 -4.77 9.75
N TYR A 66 8.00 -5.36 10.59
CA TYR A 66 9.42 -5.54 10.25
C TYR A 66 9.59 -6.19 8.88
N CYS A 67 10.51 -5.64 8.08
CA CYS A 67 10.68 -6.02 6.67
C CYS A 67 11.09 -7.49 6.48
N ASN A 68 11.82 -8.08 7.42
CA ASN A 68 12.18 -9.50 7.41
C ASN A 68 10.99 -10.44 7.66
N MET A 69 9.87 -9.92 8.15
CA MET A 69 8.63 -10.68 8.37
C MET A 69 7.67 -10.58 7.19
N THR A 70 7.99 -9.78 6.17
CA THR A 70 7.19 -9.69 4.95
C THR A 70 7.31 -11.01 4.19
N ARG A 71 6.22 -11.77 4.11
CA ARG A 71 6.14 -13.00 3.30
C ARG A 71 5.77 -12.63 1.87
N GLY A 72 6.25 -13.37 0.87
CA GLY A 72 5.96 -13.07 -0.54
C GLY A 72 6.66 -11.79 -1.04
N ARG A 73 6.42 -11.43 -2.31
CA ARG A 73 7.05 -10.29 -2.97
C ARG A 73 5.99 -9.36 -3.53
N TRP A 74 6.15 -8.07 -3.26
CA TRP A 74 5.43 -6.99 -3.92
C TRP A 74 5.93 -6.81 -5.34
N ILE A 75 5.01 -6.69 -6.29
CA ILE A 75 5.28 -6.47 -7.71
C ILE A 75 4.42 -5.30 -8.18
N LEU A 76 5.04 -4.37 -8.90
CA LEU A 76 4.33 -3.27 -9.57
C LEU A 76 4.01 -3.70 -11.00
N ASP A 77 2.72 -3.85 -11.28
CA ASP A 77 2.22 -3.96 -12.64
C ASP A 77 1.88 -2.55 -13.12
N GLU A 78 2.88 -1.88 -13.69
CA GLU A 78 2.74 -0.51 -14.21
C GLU A 78 1.77 -0.43 -15.40
N THR A 79 1.64 -1.51 -16.16
CA THR A 79 0.75 -1.60 -17.33
C THR A 79 -0.72 -1.50 -16.93
N ASN A 80 -1.12 -2.24 -15.89
CA ASN A 80 -2.50 -2.24 -15.42
C ASN A 80 -2.73 -1.37 -14.16
N GLY A 81 -1.67 -0.72 -13.67
CA GLY A 81 -1.69 0.09 -12.45
C GLY A 81 -2.04 -0.74 -11.21
N ARG A 82 -1.40 -1.89 -10.99
CA ARG A 82 -1.75 -2.81 -9.89
C ARG A 82 -0.57 -3.11 -8.98
N LEU A 83 -0.81 -3.03 -7.68
CA LEU A 83 0.15 -3.48 -6.66
C LEU A 83 -0.17 -4.93 -6.30
N LEU A 84 0.69 -5.84 -6.73
CA LEU A 84 0.51 -7.28 -6.67
C LEU A 84 1.31 -7.91 -5.53
N LYS A 85 0.75 -8.96 -4.93
CA LYS A 85 1.45 -9.86 -4.01
C LYS A 85 0.80 -11.24 -4.03
N ASN A 86 1.59 -12.30 -4.14
CA ASN A 86 1.10 -13.69 -4.14
C ASN A 86 -0.09 -13.93 -5.11
N ASN A 87 -0.02 -13.35 -6.32
CA ASN A 87 -1.08 -13.43 -7.33
C ASN A 87 -2.41 -12.77 -6.95
N GLN A 88 -2.40 -11.91 -5.92
CA GLN A 88 -3.52 -11.07 -5.49
C GLN A 88 -3.20 -9.59 -5.74
N CYS A 89 -4.25 -8.79 -5.87
CA CYS A 89 -4.21 -7.36 -6.11
C CYS A 89 -4.59 -6.61 -4.84
N THR A 90 -3.88 -5.51 -4.57
CA THR A 90 -4.23 -4.57 -3.50
C THR A 90 -5.47 -3.78 -3.90
N ALA A 91 -6.53 -3.87 -3.11
CA ALA A 91 -7.78 -3.16 -3.33
C ALA A 91 -8.09 -2.21 -2.17
N LEU A 92 -8.66 -1.05 -2.51
CA LEU A 92 -9.26 -0.15 -1.54
C LEU A 92 -10.72 -0.50 -1.29
N LEU A 93 -11.05 -0.84 -0.05
CA LEU A 93 -12.43 -1.01 0.41
C LEU A 93 -12.83 0.21 1.24
N LEU A 94 -13.72 1.03 0.68
CA LEU A 94 -14.33 2.16 1.38
C LEU A 94 -15.44 1.63 2.30
N SER A 95 -15.39 1.99 3.58
CA SER A 95 -16.50 1.71 4.49
C SER A 95 -17.56 2.79 4.33
N SER A 96 -18.79 2.41 3.98
CA SER A 96 -19.94 3.31 3.90
C SER A 96 -20.54 3.65 5.27
N SER A 97 -20.22 2.86 6.30
CA SER A 97 -20.56 3.12 7.70
C SER A 97 -19.41 3.89 8.35
N GLY A 98 -19.67 5.08 8.90
CA GLY A 98 -18.69 5.94 9.58
C GLY A 98 -18.03 5.39 10.85
N ASP A 99 -18.03 4.06 11.01
CA ASP A 99 -17.55 3.31 12.17
C ASP A 99 -16.40 2.34 11.81
N ARG A 100 -16.02 2.23 10.52
CA ARG A 100 -14.82 1.49 10.10
C ARG A 100 -13.92 2.37 9.24
N ASP A 101 -12.63 2.31 9.53
CA ASP A 101 -11.59 2.93 8.70
C ASP A 101 -11.59 2.32 7.30
N ASN A 102 -11.20 3.11 6.30
CA ASN A 102 -10.95 2.60 4.96
C ASN A 102 -9.85 1.55 5.01
N VAL A 103 -10.10 0.37 4.41
CA VAL A 103 -9.18 -0.77 4.54
C VAL A 103 -8.56 -1.10 3.20
N LEU A 104 -7.25 -1.34 3.22
CA LEU A 104 -6.52 -1.92 2.10
C LEU A 104 -6.42 -3.43 2.28
N VAL A 105 -6.82 -4.19 1.27
CA VAL A 105 -6.84 -5.65 1.31
C VAL A 105 -6.22 -6.26 0.07
N LEU A 106 -5.67 -7.47 0.20
CA LEU A 106 -5.34 -8.34 -0.93
C LEU A 106 -6.57 -9.16 -1.32
N MET A 107 -6.91 -9.13 -2.60
CA MET A 107 -8.01 -9.92 -3.15
C MET A 107 -7.68 -10.43 -4.56
N PRO A 108 -8.43 -11.40 -5.11
CA PRO A 108 -8.21 -11.87 -6.47
C PRO A 108 -8.20 -10.72 -7.48
N CYS A 109 -7.24 -10.75 -8.40
CA CYS A 109 -7.09 -9.72 -9.40
C CYS A 109 -8.22 -9.76 -10.43
N ASP A 110 -8.87 -8.61 -10.65
CA ASP A 110 -9.88 -8.39 -11.69
C ASP A 110 -9.56 -7.10 -12.44
N VAL A 111 -9.23 -7.19 -13.73
CA VAL A 111 -8.85 -6.05 -14.61
C VAL A 111 -9.90 -4.94 -14.69
N THR A 112 -11.17 -5.27 -14.43
CA THR A 112 -12.30 -4.34 -14.46
C THR A 112 -12.56 -3.67 -13.11
N ASP A 113 -11.98 -4.17 -12.01
CA ASP A 113 -12.18 -3.62 -10.68
C ASP A 113 -11.29 -2.38 -10.45
N GLU A 114 -11.92 -1.21 -10.51
CA GLU A 114 -11.27 0.09 -10.28
C GLU A 114 -10.70 0.21 -8.85
N ARG A 115 -11.19 -0.55 -7.88
CA ARG A 115 -10.68 -0.53 -6.50
C ARG A 115 -9.24 -1.04 -6.42
N GLN A 116 -8.82 -1.82 -7.41
CA GLN A 116 -7.49 -2.43 -7.50
C GLN A 116 -6.50 -1.59 -8.30
N ARG A 117 -6.91 -0.41 -8.80
CA ARG A 117 -6.09 0.45 -9.64
C ARG A 117 -5.41 1.55 -8.83
N TRP A 118 -4.12 1.69 -9.06
CA TRP A 118 -3.22 2.61 -8.40
C TRP A 118 -2.36 3.31 -9.44
N ILE A 119 -2.18 4.61 -9.26
CA ILE A 119 -1.21 5.42 -9.99
C ILE A 119 0.08 5.42 -9.17
N PHE A 120 1.19 5.04 -9.80
CA PHE A 120 2.50 5.02 -9.18
C PHE A 120 3.23 6.33 -9.46
N GLU A 121 3.33 7.17 -8.44
CA GLU A 121 4.00 8.46 -8.55
C GLU A 121 5.39 8.35 -7.94
N LYS A 122 6.41 8.75 -8.71
CA LYS A 122 7.76 8.93 -8.15
C LYS A 122 7.79 10.24 -7.38
N PRO A 123 8.53 10.33 -6.26
CA PRO A 123 8.78 11.61 -5.63
C PRO A 123 9.39 12.58 -6.65
N PRO A 124 9.13 13.89 -6.57
CA PRO A 124 9.87 14.86 -7.34
C PRO A 124 11.37 14.63 -7.13
N ALA A 125 12.13 14.48 -8.21
CA ALA A 125 13.58 14.46 -8.11
C ALA A 125 14.03 15.86 -7.67
N PHE A 126 14.59 15.96 -6.47
CA PHE A 126 15.30 17.15 -6.00
C PHE A 126 16.79 17.00 -6.28
#